data_AF-A0A7V9GZZ3-F1
#
_entry.id   AF-A0A7V9GZZ3-F1
#
_cell.length_a   1.000
_cell.length_b   1.000
_cell.length_c   1.000
_cell.angle_alpha   90.00
_cell.angle_beta   90.00
_cell.angle_gamma   90.00
#
_symmetry.space_group_name_H-M   'P 1'
#
loop_
_entity.id
_entity.type
_entity.pdbx_description
1 polymer ?
#
loop_
_entity_poly.entity_id
_entity_poly.type
_entity_poly.pdbx_seq_one_letter_code
_entity_poly.pdbx_strand_id
1 'polypeptide(L)'
;MTAQATGVGSLPGADIRAAVRLVVDVAADAGADLIHLPELPARGAPASITGRGVGLLVDLAADLQPAGWRLTGGGVSAAGGGHEQRQARSLLAQDLDALEEHTQGWVGAVKVQVAGPWTLAATIERPFGDRLLADHGARRELSQSLAEG
;
A
#
# COMPACT_ATOMS: atom_id res chain seq x y z
N MET A 1 -15.41 28.53 -4.89
CA MET A 1 -15.22 28.10 -3.49
C MET A 1 -14.80 26.65 -3.56
N THR A 2 -13.53 26.34 -3.38
CA THR A 2 -13.00 24.96 -3.44
C THR A 2 -13.34 24.24 -2.13
N ALA A 3 -13.99 23.09 -2.22
CA ALA A 3 -14.27 22.27 -1.05
C ALA A 3 -13.01 21.49 -0.66
N GLN A 4 -12.63 21.51 0.63
CA GLN A 4 -11.54 20.67 1.13
C GLN A 4 -12.09 19.27 1.42
N ALA A 5 -11.82 18.32 0.53
CA ALA A 5 -12.13 16.91 0.74
C ALA A 5 -10.93 16.17 1.34
N THR A 6 -11.18 15.17 2.18
CA THR A 6 -10.12 14.29 2.71
C THR A 6 -10.50 12.83 2.48
N GLY A 7 -9.56 12.04 1.97
CA GLY A 7 -9.66 10.58 1.91
C GLY A 7 -9.02 9.98 3.16
N VAL A 8 -9.82 9.78 4.21
CA VAL A 8 -9.29 9.50 5.57
C VAL A 8 -8.95 8.03 5.78
N GLY A 9 -9.49 7.09 4.99
CA GLY A 9 -9.29 5.68 5.29
C GLY A 9 -9.77 4.69 4.26
N SER A 10 -9.79 3.43 4.69
CA SER A 10 -10.18 2.28 3.89
C SER A 10 -11.68 2.27 3.60
N LEU A 11 -12.05 1.83 2.40
CA LEU A 11 -13.44 1.63 2.00
C LEU A 11 -13.83 0.15 2.15
N PRO A 12 -15.12 -0.15 2.44
CA PRO A 12 -15.61 -1.52 2.44
C PRO A 12 -15.69 -2.09 1.02
N GLY A 13 -15.74 -3.42 0.92
CA GLY A 13 -15.90 -4.14 -0.34
C GLY A 13 -14.58 -4.49 -1.03
N ALA A 14 -14.69 -5.09 -2.21
CA ALA A 14 -13.55 -5.70 -2.92
C ALA A 14 -13.38 -5.25 -4.38
N ASP A 15 -14.29 -4.44 -4.91
CA ASP A 15 -14.23 -3.92 -6.28
C ASP A 15 -13.54 -2.54 -6.30
N ILE A 16 -12.29 -2.52 -6.75
CA ILE A 16 -11.50 -1.29 -6.81
C ILE A 16 -12.02 -0.29 -7.84
N ARG A 17 -12.54 -0.75 -8.98
CA ARG A 17 -13.07 0.16 -10.02
C ARG A 17 -14.31 0.87 -9.53
N ALA A 18 -15.22 0.14 -8.88
CA ALA A 18 -16.38 0.73 -8.24
C ALA A 18 -16.00 1.73 -7.14
N ALA A 19 -15.00 1.41 -6.31
CA ALA A 19 -14.51 2.29 -5.25
C ALA A 19 -13.86 3.56 -5.81
N VAL A 20 -13.04 3.46 -6.84
CA VAL A 20 -12.42 4.62 -7.50
C VAL A 20 -13.50 5.51 -8.12
N ARG A 21 -14.46 4.93 -8.85
CA ARG A 21 -15.55 5.69 -9.46
C ARG A 21 -16.32 6.47 -8.40
N LEU A 22 -16.65 5.84 -7.28
CA LEU A 22 -17.28 6.51 -6.14
C LEU A 22 -16.47 7.71 -5.65
N VAL A 23 -15.14 7.57 -5.50
CA VAL A 23 -14.27 8.68 -5.05
C VAL A 23 -14.29 9.84 -6.05
N VAL A 24 -14.23 9.56 -7.36
CA VAL A 24 -14.27 10.57 -8.41
C VAL A 24 -15.62 11.28 -8.45
N ASP A 25 -16.72 10.53 -8.43
CA ASP A 25 -18.09 11.07 -8.46
C ASP A 25 -18.33 11.99 -7.24
N VAL A 26 -17.96 11.53 -6.04
CA VAL A 26 -18.10 12.33 -4.80
C VAL A 26 -17.25 13.60 -4.86
N ALA A 27 -16.03 13.54 -5.40
CA ALA A 27 -15.16 14.71 -5.53
C ALA A 27 -15.72 15.72 -6.55
N ALA A 28 -16.26 15.25 -7.68
CA ALA A 28 -16.90 16.07 -8.69
C ALA A 28 -18.15 16.78 -8.14
N ASP A 29 -19.03 16.04 -7.47
CA ASP A 29 -20.25 16.56 -6.84
C ASP A 29 -19.93 17.61 -5.77
N ALA A 30 -18.84 17.41 -5.03
CA ALA A 30 -18.39 18.34 -4.00
C ALA A 30 -17.62 19.56 -4.55
N GLY A 31 -17.23 19.56 -5.83
CA GLY A 31 -16.31 20.56 -6.39
C GLY A 31 -14.95 20.56 -5.70
N ALA A 32 -14.49 19.39 -5.28
CA ALA A 32 -13.18 19.20 -4.65
C ALA A 32 -12.08 19.13 -5.71
N ASP A 33 -10.89 19.61 -5.38
CA ASP A 33 -9.69 19.57 -6.23
C ASP A 33 -8.73 18.44 -5.85
N LEU A 34 -9.17 17.53 -4.98
CA LEU A 34 -8.39 16.40 -4.49
C LEU A 34 -9.18 15.10 -4.57
N ILE A 35 -8.63 14.13 -5.28
CA ILE A 35 -9.05 12.72 -5.23
C ILE A 35 -7.97 11.87 -4.58
N HIS A 36 -8.32 10.66 -4.17
CA HIS A 36 -7.37 9.74 -3.56
C HIS A 36 -7.56 8.31 -4.07
N LEU A 37 -6.49 7.53 -4.07
CA LEU A 37 -6.58 6.09 -4.31
C LEU A 37 -7.20 5.43 -3.07
N PRO A 38 -8.42 4.85 -3.15
CA PRO A 38 -8.99 4.14 -2.03
C PRO A 38 -8.20 2.87 -1.70
N GLU A 39 -8.23 2.48 -0.44
CA GLU A 39 -7.71 1.19 0.05
C GLU A 39 -8.89 0.24 0.31
N LEU A 40 -8.80 -1.01 -0.13
CA LEU A 40 -9.84 -2.05 0.03
C LEU A 40 -9.31 -3.30 0.76
N PRO A 41 -9.22 -3.28 2.11
CA PRO A 41 -8.68 -4.38 2.90
C PRO A 41 -9.43 -5.71 2.74
N ALA A 42 -10.72 -5.68 2.38
CA ALA A 42 -11.51 -6.90 2.19
C ALA A 42 -11.04 -7.75 0.99
N ARG A 43 -10.12 -7.24 0.16
CA ARG A 43 -9.41 -8.01 -0.90
C ARG A 43 -8.27 -8.87 -0.35
N GLY A 44 -8.07 -8.88 0.98
CA GLY A 44 -7.10 -9.71 1.68
C GLY A 44 -5.87 -8.95 2.16
N ALA A 45 -5.02 -9.63 2.92
CA ALA A 45 -3.81 -9.05 3.51
C ALA A 45 -2.86 -8.39 2.50
N PRO A 46 -2.67 -8.91 1.26
CA PRO A 46 -1.93 -8.22 0.21
C PRO A 46 -2.48 -6.85 -0.20
N ALA A 47 -3.80 -6.63 -0.08
CA ALA A 47 -4.44 -5.34 -0.39
C ALA A 47 -4.50 -4.36 0.78
N SER A 48 -4.20 -4.83 2.00
CA SER A 48 -4.16 -3.98 3.20
C SER A 48 -3.06 -2.93 3.13
N ILE A 49 -3.13 -1.90 3.97
CA ILE A 49 -2.11 -0.85 4.06
C ILE A 49 -0.69 -1.39 4.29
N THR A 50 -0.55 -2.46 5.07
CA THR A 50 0.73 -3.15 5.27
C THR A 50 1.14 -3.90 4.01
N GLY A 51 0.22 -4.61 3.37
CA GLY A 51 0.49 -5.32 2.11
C GLY A 51 0.94 -4.38 1.00
N ARG A 52 0.28 -3.23 0.83
CA ARG A 52 0.68 -2.18 -0.11
C ARG A 52 2.10 -1.70 0.14
N GLY A 53 2.46 -1.43 1.40
CA GLY A 53 3.83 -1.04 1.77
C GLY A 53 4.84 -2.17 1.49
N VAL A 54 4.51 -3.42 1.80
CA VAL A 54 5.36 -4.59 1.50
C VAL A 54 5.58 -4.77 -0.01
N GLY A 55 4.56 -4.50 -0.83
CA GLY A 55 4.67 -4.56 -2.29
C GLY A 55 5.67 -3.56 -2.89
N LEU A 56 5.95 -2.47 -2.18
CA LEU A 56 6.91 -1.43 -2.57
C LEU A 56 8.34 -1.71 -2.15
N LEU A 57 8.57 -2.62 -1.21
CA LEU A 57 9.92 -2.89 -0.71
C LEU A 57 10.85 -3.36 -1.84
N VAL A 58 11.98 -2.68 -1.96
CA VAL A 58 13.11 -3.00 -2.84
C VAL A 58 14.18 -3.75 -2.04
N ASP A 59 14.77 -4.79 -2.61
CA ASP A 59 15.81 -5.63 -2.00
C ASP A 59 15.47 -6.32 -0.65
N LEU A 60 14.25 -6.15 -0.15
CA LEU A 60 13.69 -6.86 0.99
C LEU A 60 12.54 -7.77 0.55
N ALA A 61 12.69 -9.06 0.84
CA ALA A 61 11.66 -10.04 0.62
C ALA A 61 10.82 -10.27 1.89
N ALA A 62 9.51 -10.39 1.71
CA ALA A 62 8.57 -10.74 2.75
C ALA A 62 7.58 -11.81 2.27
N ASP A 63 7.09 -12.60 3.21
CA ASP A 63 5.99 -13.54 3.01
C ASP A 63 4.88 -13.29 4.04
N LEU A 64 3.69 -13.84 3.76
CA LEU A 64 2.57 -13.79 4.67
C LEU A 64 2.48 -15.08 5.47
N GLN A 65 2.63 -14.98 6.78
CA GLN A 65 2.47 -16.07 7.73
C GLN A 65 1.12 -15.96 8.46
N PRO A 66 0.67 -17.02 9.17
CA PRO A 66 -0.53 -16.95 9.98
C PRO A 66 -0.52 -15.80 11.02
N ALA A 67 0.66 -15.43 11.51
CA ALA A 67 0.85 -14.32 12.46
C ALA A 67 0.90 -12.93 11.79
N GLY A 68 1.06 -12.88 10.46
CA GLY A 68 1.19 -11.64 9.69
C GLY A 68 2.38 -11.66 8.74
N TRP A 69 2.76 -10.48 8.27
CA TRP A 69 3.90 -10.31 7.36
C TRP A 69 5.22 -10.57 8.07
N ARG A 70 6.12 -11.30 7.43
CA ARG A 70 7.46 -11.59 7.95
C ARG A 70 8.51 -11.42 6.87
N LEU A 71 9.64 -10.78 7.20
CA LEU A 71 10.78 -10.77 6.29
C LEU A 71 11.36 -12.17 6.14
N THR A 72 11.70 -12.54 4.91
CA THR A 72 12.42 -13.78 4.62
C THR A 72 13.91 -13.43 4.57
N GLY A 73 14.70 -13.98 5.49
CA GLY A 73 16.07 -13.52 5.80
C GLY A 73 17.16 -13.76 4.73
N GLY A 74 16.87 -13.57 3.44
CA GLY A 74 17.80 -13.78 2.34
C GLY A 74 18.33 -12.48 1.75
N GLY A 75 19.61 -12.17 2.00
CA GLY A 75 20.33 -11.10 1.29
C GLY A 75 20.63 -11.46 -0.17
N VAL A 76 20.80 -10.41 -1.00
CA VAL A 76 21.39 -10.30 -2.37
C VAL A 76 20.97 -11.32 -3.46
N SER A 77 20.18 -12.34 -3.16
CA SER A 77 19.46 -13.17 -4.15
C SER A 77 17.96 -13.26 -3.89
N ALA A 78 17.39 -12.24 -3.24
CA ALA A 78 15.95 -11.99 -3.09
C ALA A 78 15.26 -11.60 -4.41
N ALA A 79 15.76 -12.11 -5.55
CA ALA A 79 15.18 -11.91 -6.88
C ALA A 79 13.86 -12.67 -6.96
N GLY A 80 12.82 -12.08 -6.37
CA GLY A 80 11.50 -12.67 -6.23
C GLY A 80 11.10 -12.73 -4.76
N GLY A 81 10.69 -11.60 -4.21
CA GLY A 81 9.91 -11.55 -2.97
C GLY A 81 8.78 -12.59 -2.95
N GLY A 82 8.27 -12.95 -1.77
CA GLY A 82 7.28 -14.02 -1.60
C GLY A 82 6.07 -13.90 -2.54
N HIS A 83 5.36 -15.01 -2.78
CA HIS A 83 4.19 -15.01 -3.67
C HIS A 83 3.20 -13.90 -3.29
N GLU A 84 2.98 -13.70 -2.00
CA GLU A 84 2.08 -12.72 -1.43
C GLU A 84 2.59 -11.28 -1.58
N GLN A 85 3.91 -11.06 -1.51
CA GLN A 85 4.51 -9.75 -1.80
C GLN A 85 4.34 -9.38 -3.28
N ARG A 86 4.55 -10.35 -4.20
CA ARG A 86 4.28 -10.14 -5.63
C ARG A 86 2.80 -9.87 -5.90
N GLN A 87 1.92 -10.59 -5.20
CA GLN A 87 0.49 -10.34 -5.25
C GLN A 87 0.14 -8.93 -4.75
N ALA A 88 0.72 -8.49 -3.64
CA ALA A 88 0.50 -7.14 -3.11
C ALA A 88 0.93 -6.05 -4.11
N ARG A 89 2.10 -6.22 -4.74
CA ARG A 89 2.57 -5.34 -5.81
C ARG A 89 1.61 -5.32 -7.01
N SER A 90 1.15 -6.49 -7.45
CA SER A 90 0.20 -6.60 -8.55
C SER A 90 -1.14 -5.95 -8.22
N LEU A 91 -1.63 -6.06 -6.99
CA LEU A 91 -2.87 -5.41 -6.57
C LEU A 91 -2.72 -3.90 -6.54
N LEU A 92 -1.59 -3.37 -6.04
CA LEU A 92 -1.32 -1.94 -6.08
C LEU A 92 -1.26 -1.40 -7.52
N ALA A 93 -0.63 -2.13 -8.43
CA ALA A 93 -0.62 -1.77 -9.86
C ALA A 93 -2.04 -1.73 -10.44
N GLN A 94 -2.85 -2.76 -10.20
CA GLN A 94 -4.26 -2.78 -10.63
C GLN A 94 -5.08 -1.62 -10.06
N ASP A 95 -4.77 -1.19 -8.83
CA ASP A 95 -5.46 -0.09 -8.18
C ASP A 95 -5.09 1.24 -8.84
N LEU A 96 -3.83 1.41 -9.22
CA LEU A 96 -3.35 2.57 -9.99
C LEU A 96 -3.92 2.59 -11.40
N ASP A 97 -4.00 1.44 -12.08
CA ASP A 97 -4.63 1.32 -13.40
C ASP A 97 -6.13 1.72 -13.34
N ALA A 98 -6.84 1.27 -12.30
CA ALA A 98 -8.25 1.64 -12.09
C ALA A 98 -8.42 3.13 -11.81
N LEU A 99 -7.48 3.73 -11.06
CA LEU A 99 -7.44 5.17 -10.84
C LEU A 99 -7.26 5.91 -12.16
N GLU A 100 -6.22 5.57 -12.92
CA GLU A 100 -5.93 6.17 -14.23
C GLU A 100 -7.15 6.09 -15.17
N GLU A 101 -7.80 4.92 -15.25
CA GLU A 101 -8.98 4.68 -16.09
C GLU A 101 -10.12 5.66 -15.78
N HIS A 102 -10.33 6.01 -14.51
CA HIS A 102 -11.47 6.81 -14.07
C HIS A 102 -11.13 8.29 -13.83
N THR A 103 -9.86 8.68 -13.96
CA THR A 103 -9.41 10.06 -13.78
C THR A 103 -9.00 10.74 -15.09
N GLN A 104 -9.41 10.20 -16.23
CA GLN A 104 -9.14 10.79 -17.53
C GLN A 104 -9.71 12.22 -17.62
N GLY A 105 -8.82 13.20 -17.83
CA GLY A 105 -9.20 14.62 -17.87
C GLY A 105 -9.42 15.29 -16.51
N TRP A 106 -9.13 14.61 -15.40
CA TRP A 106 -9.17 15.22 -14.06
C TRP A 106 -8.12 16.34 -13.95
N VAL A 107 -8.54 17.49 -13.40
CA VAL A 107 -7.66 18.63 -13.13
C VAL A 107 -7.66 18.91 -11.62
N GLY A 108 -6.62 18.47 -10.95
CA GLY A 108 -6.48 18.59 -9.49
C GLY A 108 -5.39 17.68 -8.94
N ALA A 109 -5.25 17.66 -7.63
CA ALA A 109 -4.32 16.79 -6.94
C ALA A 109 -4.86 15.35 -6.86
N VAL A 110 -3.94 14.39 -6.91
CA VAL A 110 -4.22 12.97 -6.69
C VAL A 110 -3.37 12.50 -5.52
N LYS A 111 -4.01 11.99 -4.47
CA LYS A 111 -3.35 11.45 -3.28
C LYS A 111 -3.24 9.93 -3.40
N VAL A 112 -2.02 9.43 -3.32
CA VAL A 112 -1.71 8.02 -3.07
C VAL A 112 -1.11 7.91 -1.67
N GLN A 113 -1.47 6.86 -0.94
CA GLN A 113 -1.01 6.67 0.44
C GLN A 113 -0.56 5.23 0.69
N VAL A 114 0.49 5.11 1.50
CA VAL A 114 1.12 3.85 1.91
C VAL A 114 1.53 3.95 3.38
N ALA A 115 1.67 2.80 4.05
CA ALA A 115 2.20 2.78 5.41
C ALA A 115 3.66 3.26 5.41
N GLY A 116 3.98 4.19 6.31
CA GLY A 116 5.35 4.65 6.53
C GLY A 116 6.22 3.60 7.25
N PRO A 117 7.53 3.86 7.38
CA PRO A 117 8.50 2.89 7.89
C PRO A 117 8.22 2.46 9.33
N TRP A 118 7.71 3.36 10.18
CA TRP A 118 7.34 3.04 11.56
C TRP A 118 6.14 2.10 11.65
N THR A 119 5.10 2.35 10.85
CA THR A 119 3.93 1.49 10.78
C THR A 119 4.32 0.11 10.26
N LEU A 120 5.11 0.05 9.18
CA LEU A 120 5.60 -1.22 8.63
C LEU A 120 6.51 -1.97 9.62
N ALA A 121 7.41 -1.28 10.33
CA ALA A 121 8.26 -1.93 11.34
C ALA A 121 7.46 -2.52 12.50
N ALA A 122 6.32 -1.92 12.84
CA ALA A 122 5.44 -2.41 13.90
C ALA A 122 4.54 -3.57 13.46
N THR A 123 4.30 -3.74 12.14
CA THR A 123 3.38 -4.75 11.60
C THR A 123 4.07 -5.92 10.89
N ILE A 124 5.38 -5.81 10.60
CA ILE A 124 6.18 -6.85 9.98
C ILE A 124 7.14 -7.46 11.01
N GLU A 125 7.23 -8.79 10.99
CA GLU A 125 8.14 -9.58 11.83
C GLU A 125 9.48 -9.81 11.16
N ARG A 126 10.53 -9.93 11.97
CA ARG A 126 11.84 -10.46 11.57
C ARG A 126 11.74 -11.96 11.29
N PRO A 127 12.69 -12.58 10.56
CA PRO A 127 12.69 -14.02 10.29
C PRO A 127 12.55 -14.89 11.56
N PHE A 128 13.10 -14.42 12.69
CA PHE A 128 13.10 -15.12 13.98
C PHE A 128 12.03 -14.60 14.97
N GLY A 129 10.97 -13.96 14.48
CA GLY A 129 9.66 -13.88 15.13
C GLY A 129 9.34 -12.63 15.96
N ASP A 130 10.29 -11.75 16.23
CA ASP A 130 9.98 -10.48 16.90
C ASP A 130 9.80 -9.34 15.87
N ARG A 131 9.11 -8.26 16.24
CA ARG A 131 8.82 -7.14 15.35
C ARG A 131 10.11 -6.49 14.83
N LEU A 132 10.09 -6.04 13.58
CA LEU A 132 11.15 -5.20 13.01
C LEU A 132 11.42 -3.97 13.87
N LEU A 133 10.39 -3.45 14.54
CA LEU A 133 10.48 -2.29 15.41
C LEU A 133 11.53 -2.42 16.53
N ALA A 134 11.75 -3.64 17.03
CA ALA A 134 12.71 -3.90 18.10
C ALA A 134 14.18 -3.78 17.63
N ASP A 135 14.43 -3.79 16.32
CA ASP A 135 15.76 -3.84 15.74
C ASP A 135 16.13 -2.51 15.07
N HIS A 136 17.20 -1.86 15.52
CA HIS A 136 17.63 -0.60 14.92
C HIS A 136 18.14 -0.76 13.48
N GLY A 137 18.91 -1.80 13.21
CA GLY A 137 19.45 -2.07 11.89
C GLY A 137 18.32 -2.37 10.90
N ALA A 138 17.39 -3.22 11.30
CA ALA A 138 16.29 -3.62 10.43
C ALA A 138 15.30 -2.47 10.15
N ARG A 139 15.07 -1.54 11.11
CA ARG A 139 14.30 -0.30 10.87
C ARG A 139 14.96 0.59 9.82
N ARG A 140 16.29 0.74 9.88
CA ARG A 140 17.05 1.53 8.90
C ARG A 140 16.98 0.90 7.52
N GLU A 141 17.20 -0.42 7.44
CA GLU A 141 17.13 -1.17 6.18
C GLU A 141 15.73 -1.12 5.55
N LEU A 142 14.68 -1.31 6.35
CA LEU A 142 13.29 -1.13 5.92
C LEU A 142 13.01 0.28 5.39
N SER A 143 13.51 1.30 6.09
CA SER A 143 13.32 2.70 5.68
C SER A 143 14.04 3.00 4.37
N GLN A 144 15.24 2.45 4.17
CA GLN A 144 15.98 2.59 2.92
C GLN A 144 15.26 1.87 1.77
N SER A 145 14.86 0.63 1.98
CA SER A 145 14.10 -0.18 1.02
C SER A 145 12.80 0.50 0.59
N LEU A 146 12.06 1.09 1.53
CA LEU A 146 10.82 1.81 1.23
C LEU A 146 11.07 3.15 0.51
N ALA A 147 12.22 3.79 0.73
CA ALA A 147 12.57 5.05 0.04
C ALA A 147 13.01 4.82 -1.41
N GLU A 148 13.50 3.62 -1.73
CA GLU A 148 13.92 3.22 -3.08
C GLU A 148 12.74 2.80 -3.98
N GLY A 149 11.64 2.30 -3.39
CA GLY A 149 10.44 1.86 -4.10
C GLY A 149 9.35 2.92 -4.23
#